data_AF-A0A946CXE8-F1
#
_entry.id   AF-A0A946CXE8-F1
#
_cell.length_a   1.000
_cell.length_b   1.000
_cell.length_c   1.000
_cell.angle_alpha   90.00
_cell.angle_beta   90.00
_cell.angle_gamma   90.00
#
_symmetry.space_group_name_H-M   'P 1'
#
loop_
_entity.id
_entity.type
_entity.pdbx_description
1 polymer ?
#
loop_
_entity_poly.entity_id
_entity_poly.type
_entity_poly.pdbx_seq_one_letter_code
_entity_poly.pdbx_strand_id
1 'polypeptide(L)'
;MSRKNFIISVLVALIAHYFLGWQYSIIGAFLAGYFSHKSPVRSGALTLLVSWGALIAYNYVVAASEVMAMTAVVAAIVGEAPAFLPVVITLFIAVLMGAVGGWAGAVPSKSKTKAERDG
;
A
#
# COMPACT_ATOMS: atom_id res chain seq x y z
N MET A 1 -8.81 0.31 13.47
CA MET A 1 -8.30 -1.06 13.30
C MET A 1 -7.38 -1.43 14.46
N SER A 2 -7.38 -2.69 14.90
CA SER A 2 -6.43 -3.18 15.91
C SER A 2 -5.02 -3.32 15.33
N ARG A 3 -3.98 -3.33 16.18
CA ARG A 3 -2.60 -3.56 15.74
C ARG A 3 -2.44 -4.89 14.99
N LYS A 4 -3.06 -5.96 15.49
CA LYS A 4 -3.05 -7.28 14.86
C LYS A 4 -3.60 -7.24 13.43
N ASN A 5 -4.76 -6.62 13.23
CA ASN A 5 -5.38 -6.55 11.91
C ASN A 5 -4.56 -5.68 10.95
N PHE A 6 -3.93 -4.61 11.44
CA PHE A 6 -3.01 -3.81 10.63
C PHE A 6 -1.81 -4.63 10.15
N ILE A 7 -1.17 -5.39 11.06
CA ILE A 7 -0.04 -6.26 10.73
C ILE A 7 -0.46 -7.30 9.68
N ILE A 8 -1.62 -7.95 9.86
CA ILE A 8 -2.15 -8.90 8.88
C ILE A 8 -2.32 -8.25 7.51
N SER A 9 -2.95 -7.08 7.45
CA SER A 9 -3.14 -6.33 6.19
C SER A 9 -1.81 -5.97 5.51
N VAL A 10 -0.79 -5.57 6.27
CA VAL A 10 0.56 -5.28 5.75
C VAL A 10 1.24 -6.55 5.24
N LEU A 11 1.18 -7.66 5.99
CA LEU A 11 1.76 -8.93 5.56
C LEU A 11 1.08 -9.46 4.28
N VAL A 12 -0.24 -9.35 4.18
CA VAL A 12 -0.97 -9.72 2.96
C VAL A 12 -0.56 -8.83 1.79
N ALA A 13 -0.42 -7.52 1.99
CA ALA A 13 0.07 -6.62 0.94
C ALA A 13 1.47 -7.02 0.46
N LEU A 14 2.39 -7.33 1.38
CA LEU A 14 3.76 -7.77 1.07
C LEU A 14 3.79 -9.09 0.30
N ILE A 15 3.06 -10.10 0.79
CA ILE A 15 2.98 -11.42 0.14
C ILE A 15 2.38 -11.29 -1.27
N ALA A 16 1.28 -10.54 -1.41
CA ALA A 16 0.66 -10.31 -2.71
C ALA A 16 1.60 -9.56 -3.67
N HIS A 17 2.28 -8.52 -3.18
CA HIS A 17 3.27 -7.79 -3.98
C HIS A 17 4.39 -8.71 -4.49
N TYR A 18 4.93 -9.54 -3.60
CA TYR A 18 6.09 -10.39 -3.89
C TYR A 18 5.74 -11.56 -4.82
N PHE A 19 4.63 -12.26 -4.57
CA PHE A 19 4.29 -13.49 -5.31
C PHE A 19 3.37 -13.28 -6.50
N LEU A 20 2.52 -12.26 -6.49
CA LEU A 20 1.53 -12.02 -7.55
C LEU A 20 1.85 -10.77 -8.38
N GLY A 21 2.70 -9.88 -7.87
CA GLY A 21 3.06 -8.61 -8.49
C GLY A 21 2.47 -7.41 -7.76
N TRP A 22 3.05 -6.24 -8.00
CA TRP A 22 2.79 -5.01 -7.25
C TRP A 22 1.30 -4.59 -7.26
N GLN A 23 0.58 -4.84 -8.36
CA GLN A 23 -0.84 -4.49 -8.48
C GLN A 23 -1.73 -5.20 -7.46
N TYR A 24 -1.35 -6.42 -7.03
CA TYR A 24 -2.12 -7.21 -6.08
C TYR A 24 -1.90 -6.79 -4.62
N SER A 25 -0.94 -5.91 -4.33
CA SER A 25 -0.76 -5.33 -3.00
C SER A 25 -2.06 -4.72 -2.45
N ILE A 26 -2.92 -4.22 -3.34
CA ILE A 26 -4.20 -3.58 -3.00
C ILE A 26 -5.12 -4.48 -2.18
N ILE A 27 -4.96 -5.81 -2.24
CA ILE A 27 -5.70 -6.77 -1.40
C ILE A 27 -5.45 -6.49 0.09
N GLY A 28 -4.22 -6.17 0.48
CA GLY A 28 -3.91 -5.81 1.87
C GLY A 28 -4.59 -4.51 2.30
N ALA A 29 -4.66 -3.51 1.41
CA ALA A 29 -5.41 -2.27 1.67
C ALA A 29 -6.92 -2.50 1.76
N PHE A 30 -7.47 -3.39 0.92
CA PHE A 30 -8.86 -3.81 1.02
C PHE A 30 -9.17 -4.42 2.39
N LEU A 31 -8.34 -5.36 2.86
CA LEU A 31 -8.48 -5.92 4.19
C LEU A 31 -8.37 -4.86 5.29
N ALA A 32 -7.45 -3.91 5.15
CA ALA A 32 -7.31 -2.82 6.11
C ALA A 32 -8.57 -1.95 6.18
N GLY A 33 -9.21 -1.69 5.04
CA GLY A 33 -10.51 -1.03 4.94
C GLY A 33 -11.61 -1.81 5.63
N TYR A 34 -11.69 -3.12 5.34
CA TYR A 34 -12.66 -4.04 5.93
C TYR A 34 -12.56 -4.11 7.46
N PHE A 35 -11.35 -4.07 8.02
CA PHE A 35 -11.11 -4.08 9.46
C PHE A 35 -11.18 -2.69 10.14
N SER A 36 -11.39 -1.60 9.39
CA SER A 36 -11.43 -0.24 9.93
C SER A 36 -12.80 0.42 9.79
N HIS A 37 -13.54 0.48 10.90
CA HIS A 37 -14.83 1.15 10.94
C HIS A 37 -14.75 2.68 10.93
N LYS A 38 -13.73 3.28 11.55
CA LYS A 38 -13.62 4.75 11.71
C LYS A 38 -12.83 5.44 10.61
N SER A 39 -11.78 4.80 10.08
CA SER A 39 -10.84 5.44 9.15
C SER A 39 -10.33 4.47 8.07
N PRO A 40 -11.24 3.87 7.26
CA PRO A 40 -10.88 2.84 6.28
C PRO A 40 -9.91 3.34 5.21
N VAL A 41 -10.14 4.55 4.67
CA VAL A 41 -9.28 5.19 3.66
C VAL A 41 -7.85 5.34 4.19
N ARG A 42 -7.70 5.97 5.38
CA ARG A 42 -6.40 6.14 6.03
C ARG A 42 -5.73 4.80 6.33
N SER A 43 -6.51 3.79 6.72
CA SER A 43 -5.99 2.46 7.05
C SER A 43 -5.43 1.74 5.82
N GLY A 44 -6.13 1.80 4.70
CA GLY A 44 -5.63 1.28 3.43
C GLY A 44 -4.40 2.03 2.93
N ALA A 45 -4.42 3.37 2.98
CA ALA A 45 -3.29 4.22 2.60
C ALA A 45 -2.02 3.89 3.41
N LEU A 46 -2.14 3.80 4.74
CA LEU A 46 -1.01 3.43 5.61
C LEU A 46 -0.52 2.00 5.36
N THR A 47 -1.41 1.07 5.01
CA THR A 47 -1.04 -0.32 4.73
C THR A 47 -0.14 -0.41 3.49
N LEU A 48 -0.48 0.28 2.41
CA LEU A 48 0.37 0.30 1.22
C LEU A 48 1.63 1.15 1.40
N LEU A 49 1.54 2.30 2.08
CA LEU A 49 2.71 3.11 2.39
C LEU A 49 3.75 2.30 3.17
N VAL A 50 3.32 1.59 4.21
CA VAL A 50 4.23 0.78 5.05
C VAL A 50 4.77 -0.43 4.28
N SER A 51 3.93 -1.16 3.54
CA SER A 51 4.39 -2.34 2.80
C SER A 51 5.35 -1.98 1.67
N TRP A 52 5.01 -0.99 0.85
CA TRP A 52 5.88 -0.56 -0.25
C TRP A 52 7.13 0.13 0.28
N GLY A 53 7.01 0.95 1.32
CA GLY A 53 8.16 1.57 2.00
C GLY A 53 9.13 0.52 2.55
N ALA A 54 8.62 -0.55 3.15
CA ALA A 54 9.45 -1.65 3.63
C ALA A 54 10.17 -2.38 2.48
N LEU A 55 9.50 -2.63 1.35
CA LEU A 55 10.12 -3.25 0.17
C LEU A 55 11.19 -2.36 -0.46
N ILE A 56 10.93 -1.06 -0.58
CA ILE A 56 11.91 -0.10 -1.08
C ILE A 56 13.14 -0.06 -0.15
N ALA A 57 12.93 0.03 1.16
CA ALA A 57 14.02 0.01 2.13
C ALA A 57 14.82 -1.30 2.05
N TYR A 58 14.15 -2.44 1.93
CA TYR A 58 14.79 -3.74 1.72
C TYR A 58 15.65 -3.75 0.45
N ASN A 59 15.15 -3.22 -0.68
CA ASN A 59 15.91 -3.14 -1.92
C ASN A 59 17.15 -2.26 -1.79
N TYR A 60 17.07 -1.14 -1.07
CA TYR A 60 18.26 -0.31 -0.79
C TYR A 60 19.28 -1.02 0.13
N VAL A 61 18.84 -1.91 1.02
CA VAL A 61 19.75 -2.68 1.88
C VAL A 61 20.44 -3.80 1.11
N VAL A 62 19.73 -4.46 0.19
CA VAL A 62 20.23 -5.67 -0.50
C VAL A 62 20.90 -5.37 -1.84
N ALA A 63 20.47 -4.32 -2.55
CA ALA A 63 20.88 -4.01 -3.92
C ALA A 63 20.99 -2.49 -4.15
N ALA A 64 21.73 -1.80 -3.28
CA ALA A 64 21.82 -0.33 -3.28
C ALA A 64 22.27 0.25 -4.64
N SER A 65 23.32 -0.32 -5.23
CA SER A 65 23.90 0.12 -6.51
C SER A 65 22.89 0.04 -7.66
N GLU A 66 22.18 -1.06 -7.74
CA GLU A 66 21.19 -1.37 -8.76
C GLU A 66 19.97 -0.45 -8.61
N VAL A 67 19.51 -0.24 -7.38
CA VAL A 67 18.41 0.68 -7.10
C VAL A 67 18.80 2.12 -7.47
N MET A 68 20.00 2.58 -7.12
CA MET A 68 20.48 3.91 -7.49
C MET A 68 20.63 4.09 -8.99
N ALA A 69 21.14 3.08 -9.70
CA ALA A 69 21.24 3.11 -11.16
C ALA A 69 19.84 3.18 -11.81
N MET A 70 18.90 2.36 -11.33
CA MET A 70 17.53 2.36 -11.81
C MET A 70 16.84 3.72 -11.59
N THR A 71 16.93 4.28 -10.38
CA THR A 71 16.28 5.57 -10.08
C THR A 71 16.90 6.72 -10.86
N ALA A 72 18.21 6.71 -11.12
CA ALA A 72 18.87 7.68 -11.98
C ALA A 72 18.37 7.61 -13.44
N VAL A 73 18.25 6.40 -13.99
CA VAL A 73 17.72 6.20 -15.35
C VAL A 73 16.27 6.69 -15.45
N VAL A 74 15.42 6.32 -14.49
CA VAL A 74 14.01 6.77 -14.47
C VAL A 74 13.94 8.30 -14.30
N ALA A 75 14.76 8.88 -13.45
CA ALA A 75 14.79 10.32 -13.23
C ALA A 75 15.23 11.09 -14.49
N ALA A 76 16.20 10.56 -15.25
CA ALA A 76 16.62 11.11 -16.53
C ALA A 76 15.47 11.10 -17.56
N ILE A 77 14.70 10.00 -17.64
CA ILE A 77 13.53 9.89 -18.52
C ILE A 77 12.46 10.94 -18.19
N VAL A 78 12.31 11.28 -16.91
CA VAL A 78 11.30 12.24 -16.43
C VAL A 78 11.76 13.70 -16.56
N GLY A 79 12.94 13.95 -17.13
CA GLY A 79 13.46 15.30 -17.40
C GLY A 79 14.49 15.78 -16.38
N GLU A 80 15.53 14.97 -16.14
CA GLU A 80 16.63 15.27 -15.21
C GLU A 80 16.19 15.57 -13.78
N ALA A 81 15.15 14.86 -13.32
CA ALA A 81 14.66 15.05 -11.96
C ALA A 81 15.67 14.54 -10.90
N PRO A 82 15.54 14.94 -9.63
CA PRO A 82 16.34 14.34 -8.56
C PRO A 82 16.12 12.83 -8.45
N ALA A 83 17.19 12.05 -8.20
CA ALA A 83 17.12 10.58 -8.14
C ALA A 83 16.18 10.02 -7.04
N PHE A 84 15.81 10.84 -6.05
CA PHE A 84 14.82 10.45 -5.04
C PHE A 84 13.37 10.60 -5.52
N LEU A 85 13.12 11.38 -6.58
CA LEU A 85 11.77 11.69 -7.04
C LEU A 85 10.98 10.46 -7.47
N PRO A 86 11.55 9.48 -8.22
CA PRO A 86 10.84 8.24 -8.54
C PRO A 86 10.33 7.51 -7.29
N VAL A 87 11.13 7.45 -6.21
CA VAL A 87 10.73 6.80 -4.95
C VAL A 87 9.54 7.53 -4.32
N VAL A 88 9.57 8.86 -4.29
CA VAL A 88 8.47 9.68 -3.75
C VAL A 88 7.19 9.46 -4.55
N ILE A 89 7.28 9.44 -5.88
CA ILE A 89 6.13 9.18 -6.76
C ILE A 89 5.58 7.77 -6.51
N THR A 90 6.45 6.76 -6.42
CA THR A 90 6.04 5.38 -6.12
C THR A 90 5.29 5.28 -4.79
N LEU A 91 5.77 5.92 -3.72
CA LEU A 91 5.10 5.93 -2.43
C LEU A 91 3.79 6.74 -2.46
N PHE A 92 3.73 7.81 -3.24
CA PHE A 92 2.49 8.57 -3.45
C PHE A 92 1.43 7.71 -4.15
N ILE A 93 1.81 6.96 -5.20
CA ILE A 93 0.93 5.98 -5.86
C ILE A 93 0.46 4.92 -4.85
N ALA A 94 1.36 4.42 -4.01
CA ALA A 94 1.01 3.46 -2.96
C ALA A 94 -0.07 4.02 -2.02
N VAL A 95 0.06 5.29 -1.59
CA VAL A 95 -0.93 5.96 -0.74
C VAL A 95 -2.28 6.09 -1.45
N LEU A 96 -2.30 6.50 -2.72
CA LEU A 96 -3.54 6.65 -3.49
C LEU A 96 -4.23 5.30 -3.71
N MET A 97 -3.50 4.28 -4.15
CA MET A 97 -4.04 2.92 -4.31
C MET A 97 -4.51 2.36 -2.98
N GLY A 98 -3.78 2.64 -1.90
CA GLY A 98 -4.13 2.21 -0.56
C GLY A 98 -5.41 2.87 -0.08
N ALA A 99 -5.58 4.17 -0.33
CA ALA A 99 -6.80 4.90 -0.03
C ALA A 99 -8.02 4.30 -0.76
N VAL A 100 -7.88 3.98 -2.05
CA VAL A 100 -8.92 3.35 -2.87
C VAL A 100 -9.24 1.94 -2.36
N GLY A 101 -8.23 1.11 -2.10
CA GLY A 101 -8.41 -0.23 -1.55
C GLY A 101 -9.11 -0.18 -0.19
N GLY A 102 -8.68 0.73 0.69
CA GLY A 102 -9.29 0.95 1.99
C GLY A 102 -10.75 1.38 1.90
N TRP A 103 -11.08 2.29 0.97
CA TRP A 103 -12.47 2.67 0.70
C TRP A 103 -13.32 1.48 0.21
N ALA A 104 -12.83 0.74 -0.77
CA ALA A 104 -13.54 -0.42 -1.33
C ALA A 104 -13.79 -1.50 -0.26
N GLY A 105 -12.81 -1.77 0.60
CA GLY A 105 -12.93 -2.73 1.69
C GLY A 105 -13.97 -2.35 2.75
N ALA A 106 -14.28 -1.07 2.90
CA ALA A 106 -15.27 -0.60 3.87
C ALA A 106 -16.72 -0.81 3.41
N VAL A 107 -16.97 -0.94 2.09
CA VAL A 107 -18.32 -1.08 1.54
C VAL A 107 -19.01 -2.34 2.08
N PRO A 108 -18.40 -3.54 2.05
CA PRO A 108 -19.00 -4.74 2.62
C PRO A 108 -19.15 -4.70 4.15
N SER A 109 -18.25 -4.01 4.86
CA SER A 109 -18.36 -3.89 6.33
C SER A 109 -19.59 -3.08 6.73
N LYS A 110 -19.86 -1.96 6.04
CA LYS A 110 -21.01 -1.10 6.35
C LYS A 110 -22.35 -1.77 6.04
N SER A 111 -22.43 -2.56 4.96
CA SER A 111 -23.66 -3.29 4.62
C SER A 111 -24.00 -4.34 5.68
N LYS A 112 -22.99 -5.07 6.18
CA LYS A 112 -23.16 -6.05 7.25
C LYS A 112 -23.69 -5.41 8.54
N THR A 113 -23.08 -4.31 8.99
CA THR A 113 -23.53 -3.61 10.21
C THR A 113 -24.97 -3.07 10.08
N LYS A 114 -25.37 -2.63 8.88
CA LYS A 114 -26.75 -2.19 8.63
C LYS A 114 -27.74 -3.37 8.73
N ALA A 115 -27.43 -4.49 8.09
CA ALA A 115 -28.29 -5.68 8.13
C ALA A 115 -28.49 -6.23 9.56
N GLU A 116 -27.44 -6.22 10.39
CA GLU A 116 -27.53 -6.65 11.81
C GLU A 116 -28.35 -5.68 12.69
N ARG A 117 -28.50 -4.41 12.29
CA ARG A 117 -29.30 -3.42 13.03
C ARG A 117 -30.78 -3.50 12.70
N ASP A 118 -31.10 -3.88 11.47
CA ASP A 118 -32.45 -3.78 10.90
C ASP A 118 -33.25 -5.11 11.02
N GLY A 119 -32.66 -6.18 11.56
CA GLY A 119 -33.29 -7.49 11.81
C GLY A 119 -33.37 -7.83 13.29
#